data_AF-X6N7V1-F1
#
_entry.id   AF-X6N7V1-F1
#
_cell.length_a   1.000
_cell.length_b   1.000
_cell.length_c   1.000
_cell.angle_alpha   90.00
_cell.angle_beta   90.00
_cell.angle_gamma   90.00
#
_symmetry.space_group_name_H-M   'P 1'
#
loop_
_entity.id
_entity.type
_entity.pdbx_description
1 polymer ?
#
loop_
_entity_poly.entity_id
_entity_poly.type
_entity_poly.pdbx_seq_one_letter_code
_entity_poly.pdbx_strand_id
1 'polypeptide(L)'
;MVGSPGVLLQTAEQSLLHHAKRDDCQWALQLSDALLSLSNEKCLPTDEENDNATKITKEETVKAVEIGINALQCLASYMTSANGRNYYLTSAYELMNREKSLSIFGNKQDREWVSKVVPLEQLFQMLPVRFKADKMQSFNASLCFHFIDIKEFYLLIVRDGVVEVCLLFFFFHFFYLDMFLSNEKYDDTNSDILQKRCIDFANCVSELTSEAFRSLIAADAITGALMYSTGQVKIIKGSVFDFSSFRGYFQAHIPYKLAKNQCLSQICICFSFNSVFVYLLCFWFFLILGLIVVGFLTVYIFQRDCRLEISLHNSISFYASVTIFTSKVKYKRLTVSIAFERKYEEKKKPHPKIKNIFLKWKI
;
A
#
# COMPACT_ATOMS: atom_id res chain seq x y z
N MET A 1 -20.68 33.17 6.70
CA MET A 1 -22.13 33.18 6.41
C MET A 1 -22.33 32.35 5.17
N VAL A 2 -23.05 31.23 5.27
CA VAL A 2 -23.43 30.45 4.09
C VAL A 2 -24.65 31.16 3.49
N GLY A 3 -24.53 31.69 2.28
CA GLY A 3 -25.67 32.30 1.59
C GLY A 3 -26.78 31.28 1.36
N SER A 4 -28.01 31.73 1.15
CA SER A 4 -29.10 30.81 0.79
C SER A 4 -28.73 30.00 -0.46
N PRO A 5 -29.26 28.77 -0.65
CA PRO A 5 -28.95 27.94 -1.82
C PRO A 5 -29.11 28.68 -3.15
N GLY A 6 -30.15 29.52 -3.27
CA GLY A 6 -30.35 30.37 -4.46
C GLY A 6 -29.20 31.36 -4.72
N VAL A 7 -28.60 31.96 -3.68
CA VAL A 7 -27.44 32.86 -3.84
C VAL A 7 -26.21 32.08 -4.31
N LEU A 8 -25.99 30.88 -3.77
CA LEU A 8 -24.89 30.02 -4.20
C LEU A 8 -25.06 29.58 -5.66
N LEU A 9 -26.29 29.24 -6.06
CA LEU A 9 -26.62 28.85 -7.43
C LEU A 9 -26.37 30.00 -8.41
N GLN A 10 -26.87 31.20 -8.09
CA GLN A 10 -26.65 32.39 -8.91
C GLN A 10 -25.16 32.74 -9.02
N THR A 11 -24.41 32.61 -7.91
CA THR A 11 -22.96 32.86 -7.89
C THR A 11 -22.23 31.85 -8.78
N ALA A 12 -22.64 30.58 -8.76
CA ALA A 12 -22.06 29.53 -9.59
C ALA A 12 -22.35 29.78 -11.09
N GLU A 13 -23.57 30.17 -11.44
CA GLU A 13 -23.96 30.55 -12.80
C GLU A 13 -23.15 31.76 -13.30
N GLN A 14 -23.03 32.82 -12.49
CA GLN A 14 -22.26 34.01 -12.84
C GLN A 14 -20.78 33.69 -13.04
N SER A 15 -20.20 32.85 -12.19
CA SER A 15 -18.80 32.41 -12.32
C SER A 15 -18.60 31.66 -13.63
N LEU A 16 -19.55 30.80 -14.01
CA LEU A 16 -19.51 30.08 -15.27
C LEU A 16 -19.72 31.01 -16.49
N LEU A 17 -20.58 32.02 -16.40
CA LEU A 17 -20.78 32.98 -17.50
C LEU A 17 -19.54 33.82 -17.77
N HIS A 18 -18.79 34.17 -16.71
CA HIS A 18 -17.58 34.98 -16.79
C HIS A 18 -16.29 34.14 -16.84
N HIS A 19 -16.35 32.91 -17.37
CA HIS A 19 -15.26 31.91 -17.44
C HIS A 19 -14.02 32.30 -18.26
N ALA A 20 -13.60 33.57 -18.25
CA ALA A 20 -12.37 34.04 -18.86
C ALA A 20 -11.14 33.35 -18.26
N LYS A 21 -11.23 32.84 -17.03
CA LYS A 21 -10.14 32.17 -16.33
C LYS A 21 -10.57 30.79 -15.85
N ARG A 22 -9.56 29.91 -15.75
CA ARG A 22 -9.69 28.58 -15.14
C ARG A 22 -10.28 28.64 -13.73
N ASP A 23 -9.91 29.66 -12.96
CA ASP A 23 -10.32 29.81 -11.55
C ASP A 23 -11.84 29.99 -11.41
N ASP A 24 -12.48 30.64 -12.39
CA ASP A 24 -13.92 30.86 -12.38
C ASP A 24 -14.69 29.54 -12.57
N CYS A 25 -14.19 28.67 -13.45
CA CYS A 25 -14.75 27.32 -13.64
C CYS A 25 -14.49 26.41 -12.43
N GLN A 26 -13.34 26.55 -11.77
CA GLN A 26 -13.07 25.83 -10.53
C GLN A 26 -14.01 26.27 -9.41
N TRP A 27 -14.29 27.57 -9.31
CA TRP A 27 -15.21 28.12 -8.32
C TRP A 27 -16.65 27.67 -8.57
N ALA A 28 -17.11 27.73 -9.82
CA ALA A 28 -18.42 27.21 -10.21
C ALA A 28 -18.60 25.72 -9.84
N LEU A 29 -17.57 24.90 -10.07
CA LEU A 29 -17.58 23.49 -9.70
C LEU A 29 -17.73 23.29 -8.18
N GLN A 30 -16.93 24.00 -7.37
CA GLN A 30 -16.98 23.89 -5.91
C GLN A 30 -18.35 24.30 -5.34
N LEU A 31 -18.96 25.36 -5.90
CA LEU A 31 -20.30 25.79 -5.52
C LEU A 31 -21.36 24.76 -5.91
N SER A 32 -21.26 24.16 -7.10
CA SER A 32 -22.17 23.10 -7.54
C SER A 32 -22.07 21.85 -6.65
N ASP A 33 -20.87 21.43 -6.26
CA ASP A 33 -20.65 20.30 -5.36
C ASP A 33 -21.25 20.56 -3.97
N ALA A 34 -21.09 21.78 -3.45
CA ALA A 34 -21.70 22.20 -2.20
C ALA A 34 -23.24 22.13 -2.26
N LEU A 35 -23.85 22.64 -3.33
CA LEU A 35 -25.30 22.55 -3.54
C LEU A 35 -25.80 21.11 -3.64
N LEU A 36 -25.07 20.25 -4.35
CA LEU A 36 -25.40 18.82 -4.48
C LEU A 36 -25.20 18.02 -3.20
N SER A 37 -24.33 18.48 -2.29
CA SER A 37 -24.19 17.90 -0.97
C SER A 37 -25.43 18.17 -0.09
N LEU A 38 -26.04 19.34 -0.25
CA LEU A 38 -27.28 19.72 0.43
C LEU A 38 -28.51 18.96 -0.10
N SER A 39 -28.48 18.46 -1.34
CA SER A 39 -29.58 17.65 -1.90
C SER A 39 -29.60 16.21 -1.39
N ASN A 40 -28.49 15.68 -0.88
CA ASN A 40 -28.36 14.28 -0.48
C ASN A 40 -28.82 14.08 0.98
N GLU A 41 -30.13 13.91 1.18
CA GLU A 41 -30.79 13.74 2.50
C GLU A 41 -30.36 12.53 3.35
N LYS A 42 -29.44 11.68 2.88
CA LYS A 42 -29.00 10.50 3.68
C LYS A 42 -28.17 10.84 4.91
N CYS A 43 -27.84 12.11 5.15
CA CYS A 43 -26.94 12.54 6.22
C CYS A 43 -27.60 13.35 7.35
N LEU A 44 -28.92 13.55 7.35
CA LEU A 44 -29.59 14.31 8.41
C LEU A 44 -30.37 13.38 9.35
N PRO A 45 -30.10 13.41 10.67
CA PRO A 45 -30.94 12.75 11.66
C PRO A 45 -32.37 13.30 11.58
N THR A 46 -33.35 12.39 11.60
CA THR A 46 -34.78 12.62 11.36
C THR A 46 -35.52 13.37 12.48
N ASP A 47 -34.80 14.01 13.37
CA ASP A 47 -35.39 14.65 14.53
C ASP A 47 -35.23 16.18 14.37
N GLU A 48 -36.37 16.87 14.39
CA GLU A 48 -36.58 18.33 14.39
C GLU A 48 -37.07 18.95 13.07
N GLU A 49 -38.40 19.05 12.98
CA GLU A 49 -39.17 19.99 12.17
C GLU A 49 -38.69 21.43 12.40
N ASN A 50 -38.11 22.09 11.38
CA ASN A 50 -38.61 23.39 10.87
C ASN A 50 -37.68 24.20 9.93
N ASP A 51 -36.46 23.79 9.62
CA ASP A 51 -35.61 24.60 8.71
C ASP A 51 -35.74 24.23 7.23
N ASN A 52 -36.96 24.41 6.69
CA ASN A 52 -37.24 24.37 5.24
C ASN A 52 -36.41 25.40 4.43
N ALA A 53 -35.83 26.41 5.09
CA ALA A 53 -35.05 27.49 4.44
C ALA A 53 -33.70 27.04 3.86
N THR A 54 -33.22 25.84 4.23
CA THR A 54 -31.91 25.32 3.83
C THR A 54 -31.99 24.19 2.78
N LYS A 55 -33.20 23.73 2.47
CA LYS A 55 -33.40 22.59 1.56
C LYS A 55 -33.42 23.07 0.11
N ILE A 56 -32.50 22.54 -0.69
CA ILE A 56 -32.45 22.78 -2.13
C ILE A 56 -33.65 22.10 -2.81
N THR A 57 -34.31 22.83 -3.70
CA THR A 57 -35.42 22.30 -4.51
C THR A 57 -34.93 21.30 -5.55
N LYS A 58 -35.84 20.51 -6.12
CA LYS A 58 -35.49 19.56 -7.20
C LYS A 58 -34.97 20.30 -8.43
N GLU A 59 -35.58 21.43 -8.75
CA GLU A 59 -35.19 22.30 -9.86
C GLU A 59 -33.79 22.88 -9.66
N GLU A 60 -33.49 23.39 -8.47
CA GLU A 60 -32.13 23.88 -8.13
C GLU A 60 -31.10 22.75 -8.14
N THR A 61 -31.50 21.53 -7.76
CA THR A 61 -30.62 20.35 -7.86
C THR A 61 -30.28 20.03 -9.31
N VAL A 62 -31.26 20.06 -10.22
CA VAL A 62 -31.03 19.85 -11.65
C VAL A 62 -30.10 20.91 -12.21
N LYS A 63 -30.30 22.18 -11.84
CA LYS A 63 -29.41 23.28 -12.24
C LYS A 63 -28.00 23.13 -11.68
N ALA A 64 -27.86 22.75 -10.42
CA ALA A 64 -26.55 22.51 -9.81
C ALA A 64 -25.79 21.38 -10.53
N VAL A 65 -26.49 20.31 -10.94
CA VAL A 65 -25.90 19.25 -11.79
C VAL A 65 -25.41 19.83 -13.12
N GLU A 66 -26.24 20.63 -13.81
CA GLU A 66 -25.88 21.24 -15.09
C GLU A 66 -24.66 22.15 -14.99
N ILE A 67 -24.61 23.01 -13.96
CA ILE A 67 -23.46 23.88 -13.67
C ILE A 67 -22.22 23.05 -13.42
N GLY A 68 -22.32 21.97 -12.63
CA GLY A 68 -21.19 21.07 -12.36
C GLY A 68 -20.65 20.41 -13.64
N ILE A 69 -21.53 19.95 -14.53
CA ILE A 69 -21.15 19.38 -15.82
C ILE A 69 -20.41 20.41 -16.67
N ASN A 70 -20.97 21.62 -16.80
CA ASN A 70 -20.37 22.67 -17.62
C ASN A 70 -19.03 23.16 -17.05
N ALA A 71 -18.93 23.28 -15.73
CA ALA A 71 -17.69 23.65 -15.05
C ALA A 71 -16.59 22.60 -15.26
N LEU A 72 -16.92 21.31 -15.18
CA LEU A 72 -15.99 20.21 -15.48
C LEU A 72 -15.53 20.25 -16.96
N GLN A 73 -16.45 20.45 -17.90
CA GLN A 73 -16.10 20.59 -19.33
C GLN A 73 -15.21 21.82 -19.59
N CYS A 74 -15.51 22.95 -18.94
CA CYS A 74 -14.66 24.14 -18.98
C CYS A 74 -13.25 23.84 -18.46
N LEU A 75 -13.12 23.23 -17.28
CA LEU A 75 -11.82 22.86 -16.71
C LEU A 75 -11.04 21.91 -17.63
N ALA A 76 -11.72 20.96 -18.27
CA ALA A 76 -11.12 20.06 -19.24
C ALA A 76 -10.49 20.80 -20.44
N SER A 77 -11.10 21.91 -20.89
CA SER A 77 -10.57 22.73 -21.99
C SER A 77 -9.25 23.44 -21.64
N TYR A 78 -9.06 23.76 -20.36
CA TYR A 78 -7.81 24.35 -19.85
C TYR A 78 -6.72 23.31 -19.55
N MET A 79 -7.03 22.02 -19.56
CA MET A 79 -6.06 20.98 -19.22
C MET A 79 -5.13 20.67 -20.39
N THR A 80 -3.84 20.88 -20.17
CA THR A 80 -2.78 20.46 -21.09
C THR A 80 -2.46 18.97 -20.96
N SER A 81 -2.62 18.40 -19.76
CA SER A 81 -2.40 16.97 -19.53
C SER A 81 -3.61 16.14 -19.97
N ALA A 82 -3.36 15.08 -20.73
CA ALA A 82 -4.41 14.14 -21.13
C ALA A 82 -5.11 13.52 -19.91
N ASN A 83 -4.36 13.21 -18.85
CA ASN A 83 -4.93 12.64 -17.62
C ASN A 83 -5.89 13.62 -16.93
N GLY A 84 -5.51 14.89 -16.81
CA GLY A 84 -6.38 15.92 -16.22
C GLY A 84 -7.63 16.17 -17.06
N ARG A 85 -7.46 16.24 -18.40
CA ARG A 85 -8.59 16.40 -19.33
C ARG A 85 -9.56 15.21 -19.23
N ASN A 86 -9.04 13.99 -19.25
CA ASN A 86 -9.85 12.78 -19.13
C ASN A 86 -10.57 12.70 -17.78
N TYR A 87 -9.88 13.04 -16.69
CA TYR A 87 -10.50 13.10 -15.37
C TYR A 87 -11.76 13.98 -15.38
N TYR A 88 -11.64 15.24 -15.83
CA TYR A 88 -12.78 16.16 -15.83
C TYR A 88 -13.91 15.71 -16.79
N LEU A 89 -13.57 15.21 -17.98
CA LEU A 89 -14.59 14.74 -18.93
C LEU A 89 -15.30 13.46 -18.44
N THR A 90 -14.58 12.54 -17.81
CA THR A 90 -15.18 11.36 -17.19
C THR A 90 -16.07 11.75 -16.02
N SER A 91 -15.62 12.67 -15.16
CA SER A 91 -16.45 13.19 -14.06
C SER A 91 -17.71 13.90 -14.57
N ALA A 92 -17.62 14.67 -15.66
CA ALA A 92 -18.78 15.31 -16.27
C ALA A 92 -19.78 14.26 -16.81
N TYR A 93 -19.26 13.21 -17.46
CA TYR A 93 -20.07 12.11 -17.96
C TYR A 93 -20.74 11.30 -16.83
N GLU A 94 -20.02 11.02 -15.74
CA GLU A 94 -20.57 10.35 -14.55
C GLU A 94 -21.66 11.19 -13.88
N LEU A 95 -21.45 12.51 -13.78
CA LEU A 95 -22.41 13.44 -13.20
C LEU A 95 -23.69 13.54 -14.06
N MET A 96 -23.54 13.58 -15.39
CA MET A 96 -24.65 13.54 -16.35
C MET A 96 -25.45 12.24 -16.26
N ASN A 97 -24.78 11.12 -15.96
CA ASN A 97 -25.38 9.80 -15.88
C ASN A 97 -25.53 9.31 -14.42
N ARG A 98 -25.81 10.21 -13.47
CA ARG A 98 -25.86 9.93 -12.01
C ARG A 98 -26.63 8.65 -11.63
N GLU A 99 -27.67 8.29 -12.37
CA GLU A 99 -28.48 7.06 -12.17
C GLU A 99 -27.82 5.80 -12.75
N LYS A 100 -27.04 5.96 -13.81
CA LYS A 100 -26.20 4.94 -14.42
C LYS A 100 -24.75 5.20 -14.02
N SER A 101 -24.47 5.14 -12.72
CA SER A 101 -23.11 4.91 -12.25
C SER A 101 -22.61 3.71 -13.05
N LEU A 102 -21.79 3.96 -14.09
CA LEU A 102 -21.10 2.93 -14.83
C LEU A 102 -20.24 2.28 -13.77
N SER A 103 -20.77 1.22 -13.19
CA SER A 103 -19.99 0.45 -12.28
C SER A 103 -18.89 -0.13 -13.16
N ILE A 104 -17.71 0.47 -13.08
CA ILE A 104 -16.46 -0.10 -13.59
C ILE A 104 -16.11 -1.28 -12.68
N PHE A 105 -17.10 -2.13 -12.37
CA PHE A 105 -16.83 -3.48 -11.93
C PHE A 105 -16.11 -4.10 -13.12
N GLY A 106 -14.84 -4.45 -12.92
CA GLY A 106 -14.09 -5.22 -13.90
C GLY A 106 -14.96 -6.37 -14.40
N ASN A 107 -14.87 -6.65 -15.70
CA ASN A 107 -15.53 -7.79 -16.30
C ASN A 107 -15.32 -9.01 -15.38
N LYS A 108 -16.33 -9.88 -15.21
CA LYS A 108 -16.19 -11.11 -14.41
C LYS A 108 -14.92 -11.87 -14.80
N GLN A 109 -14.57 -11.86 -16.09
CA GLN A 109 -13.32 -12.43 -16.61
C GLN A 109 -12.06 -11.76 -16.05
N ASP A 110 -12.01 -10.43 -15.95
CA ASP A 110 -10.87 -9.71 -15.36
C ASP A 110 -10.69 -10.12 -13.89
N ARG A 111 -11.79 -10.26 -13.14
CA ARG A 111 -11.76 -10.67 -11.72
C ARG A 111 -11.25 -12.10 -11.55
N GLU A 112 -11.76 -13.02 -12.36
CA GLU A 112 -11.30 -14.40 -12.37
C GLU A 112 -9.82 -14.49 -12.74
N TRP A 113 -9.39 -13.76 -13.76
CA TRP A 113 -7.99 -13.74 -14.18
C TRP A 113 -7.07 -13.18 -13.08
N VAL A 114 -7.41 -12.03 -12.49
CA VAL A 114 -6.65 -11.45 -11.38
C VAL A 114 -6.57 -12.43 -10.20
N SER A 115 -7.68 -13.09 -9.85
CA SER A 115 -7.67 -14.08 -8.76
C SER A 115 -6.80 -15.30 -9.04
N LYS A 116 -6.41 -15.58 -10.28
CA LYS A 116 -5.51 -16.68 -10.64
C LYS A 116 -4.04 -16.27 -10.63
N VAL A 117 -3.73 -15.02 -10.97
CA VAL A 117 -2.35 -14.54 -11.10
C VAL A 117 -1.79 -13.97 -9.80
N VAL A 118 -2.63 -13.39 -8.94
CA VAL A 118 -2.19 -12.74 -7.69
C VAL A 118 -1.66 -13.78 -6.70
N PRO A 119 -0.48 -13.61 -6.07
CA PRO A 119 0.02 -14.51 -5.02
C PRO A 119 -1.00 -14.68 -3.87
N LEU A 120 -1.07 -15.87 -3.27
CA LEU A 120 -2.00 -16.14 -2.16
C LEU A 120 -1.81 -15.16 -1.01
N GLU A 121 -0.57 -14.87 -0.65
CA GLU A 121 -0.21 -13.86 0.35
C GLU A 121 -0.93 -12.52 0.12
N GLN A 122 -0.90 -12.00 -1.11
CA GLN A 122 -1.57 -10.76 -1.46
C GLN A 122 -3.10 -10.89 -1.39
N LEU A 123 -3.65 -12.06 -1.77
CA LEU A 123 -5.08 -12.33 -1.60
C LEU A 123 -5.50 -12.27 -0.12
N PHE A 124 -4.70 -12.86 0.77
CA PHE A 124 -4.95 -12.79 2.21
C PHE A 124 -4.78 -11.38 2.76
N GLN A 125 -3.74 -10.64 2.36
CA GLN A 125 -3.53 -9.24 2.76
C GLN A 125 -4.67 -8.31 2.31
N MET A 126 -5.44 -8.66 1.28
CA MET A 126 -6.64 -7.92 0.87
C MET A 126 -7.88 -8.22 1.72
N LEU A 127 -7.91 -9.33 2.47
CA LEU A 127 -9.09 -9.71 3.26
C LEU A 127 -9.44 -8.69 4.35
N PRO A 128 -8.48 -8.15 5.14
CA PRO A 128 -8.78 -7.11 6.14
C PRO A 128 -9.50 -5.89 5.56
N VAL A 129 -9.12 -5.44 4.35
CA VAL A 129 -9.76 -4.29 3.68
C VAL A 129 -11.22 -4.57 3.31
N ARG A 130 -11.57 -5.85 3.11
CA ARG A 130 -12.92 -6.28 2.74
C ARG A 130 -13.80 -6.63 3.94
N PHE A 131 -13.24 -6.63 5.14
CA PHE A 131 -13.95 -7.02 6.34
C PHE A 131 -14.98 -5.96 6.76
N LYS A 132 -16.19 -6.39 7.08
CA LYS A 132 -17.29 -5.54 7.55
C LYS A 132 -17.16 -5.31 9.05
N ALA A 133 -16.18 -4.50 9.45
CA ALA A 133 -15.87 -4.21 10.85
C ALA A 133 -17.10 -3.72 11.64
N ASP A 134 -17.94 -2.90 10.99
CA ASP A 134 -19.20 -2.35 11.52
C ASP A 134 -20.21 -3.42 11.92
N LYS A 135 -20.24 -4.56 11.21
CA LYS A 135 -21.18 -5.66 11.49
C LYS A 135 -20.63 -6.70 12.46
N MET A 136 -19.36 -6.58 12.83
CA MET A 136 -18.60 -7.62 13.55
C MET A 136 -17.96 -7.08 14.82
N GLN A 137 -18.53 -6.01 15.39
CA GLN A 137 -18.09 -5.47 16.67
C GLN A 137 -18.23 -6.58 17.74
N SER A 138 -17.15 -6.86 18.45
CA SER A 138 -17.02 -7.94 19.45
C SER A 138 -16.99 -9.38 18.93
N PHE A 139 -16.92 -9.61 17.62
CA PHE A 139 -16.69 -10.96 17.09
C PHE A 139 -15.20 -11.31 17.17
N ASN A 140 -14.88 -12.33 17.96
CA ASN A 140 -13.52 -12.85 18.13
C ASN A 140 -13.46 -14.28 17.60
N ALA A 141 -12.65 -14.52 16.56
CA ALA A 141 -12.45 -15.86 16.02
C ALA A 141 -11.10 -15.99 15.30
N SER A 142 -10.59 -17.22 15.23
CA SER A 142 -9.39 -17.55 14.48
C SER A 142 -9.69 -18.64 13.43
N LEU A 143 -9.22 -18.41 12.20
CA LEU A 143 -9.43 -19.28 11.05
C LEU A 143 -8.09 -19.64 10.41
N CYS A 144 -7.82 -20.93 10.30
CA CYS A 144 -6.62 -21.44 9.68
C CYS A 144 -6.95 -22.08 8.33
N PHE A 145 -6.18 -21.73 7.31
CA PHE A 145 -6.23 -22.29 5.97
C PHE A 145 -4.96 -23.10 5.74
N HIS A 146 -5.10 -24.40 5.57
CA HIS A 146 -4.04 -25.32 5.19
C HIS A 146 -4.11 -25.60 3.68
N PHE A 147 -3.08 -25.15 2.96
CA PHE A 147 -2.97 -25.32 1.52
C PHE A 147 -2.15 -26.56 1.18
N ILE A 148 -2.82 -27.67 0.84
CA ILE A 148 -2.17 -28.99 0.70
C ILE A 148 -1.21 -29.09 -0.49
N ASP A 149 -1.45 -28.29 -1.54
CA ASP A 149 -0.68 -28.31 -2.78
C ASP A 149 0.66 -27.58 -2.65
N ILE A 150 0.72 -26.55 -1.81
CA ILE A 150 1.92 -25.75 -1.56
C ILE A 150 2.49 -25.93 -0.14
N LYS A 151 1.81 -26.70 0.71
CA LYS A 151 2.16 -26.97 2.12
C LYS A 151 2.31 -25.70 2.97
N GLU A 152 1.42 -24.72 2.75
CA GLU A 152 1.43 -23.45 3.47
C GLU A 152 0.21 -23.31 4.40
N PHE A 153 0.39 -22.49 5.45
CA PHE A 153 -0.65 -22.18 6.42
C PHE A 153 -0.87 -20.69 6.53
N TYR A 154 -2.13 -20.28 6.47
CA TYR A 154 -2.54 -18.89 6.66
C TYR A 154 -3.50 -18.82 7.83
N LEU A 155 -3.18 -18.01 8.83
CA LEU A 155 -4.02 -17.81 10.00
C LEU A 155 -4.64 -16.42 9.95
N LEU A 156 -5.96 -16.35 10.04
CA LEU A 156 -6.70 -15.11 10.19
C LEU A 156 -7.20 -15.03 11.61
N ILE A 157 -6.97 -13.89 12.24
CA ILE A 157 -7.41 -13.61 13.59
C ILE A 157 -8.32 -12.40 13.51
N VAL A 158 -9.59 -12.59 13.87
CA VAL A 158 -10.57 -11.52 13.98
C VAL A 158 -10.67 -11.14 15.46
N ARG A 159 -10.44 -9.87 15.78
CA ARG A 159 -10.56 -9.31 17.13
C ARG A 159 -11.21 -7.94 17.10
N ASP A 160 -12.31 -7.77 17.83
CA ASP A 160 -12.97 -6.47 18.03
C ASP A 160 -13.20 -5.68 16.72
N GLY A 161 -13.61 -6.38 15.66
CA GLY A 161 -13.85 -5.75 14.36
C GLY A 161 -12.59 -5.56 13.49
N VAL A 162 -11.42 -6.01 13.92
CA VAL A 162 -10.15 -5.96 13.18
C VAL A 162 -9.77 -7.37 12.72
N VAL A 163 -9.30 -7.50 11.47
CA VAL A 163 -8.76 -8.76 10.94
C VAL A 163 -7.26 -8.64 10.78
N GLU A 164 -6.55 -9.54 11.42
CA GLU A 164 -5.11 -9.72 11.28
C GLU A 164 -4.82 -10.97 10.47
N VAL A 165 -3.86 -10.87 9.57
CA VAL A 165 -3.39 -11.98 8.74
C VAL A 165 -2.00 -12.35 9.22
N CYS A 166 -1.87 -13.53 9.79
CA CYS A 166 -0.60 -14.11 10.19
C CYS A 166 -0.15 -15.09 9.11
N LEU A 167 0.89 -14.70 8.38
CA LEU A 167 1.59 -15.54 7.43
C LEU A 167 2.60 -16.38 8.20
N LEU A 168 2.29 -17.66 8.39
CA LEU A 168 3.18 -18.53 9.17
C LEU A 168 4.56 -18.68 8.51
N PHE A 169 4.64 -18.49 7.19
CA PHE A 169 5.91 -18.44 6.46
C PHE A 169 6.92 -17.42 7.02
N PHE A 170 6.46 -16.26 7.50
CA PHE A 170 7.33 -15.21 8.05
C PHE A 170 7.66 -15.38 9.53
N PHE A 171 6.79 -16.04 10.30
CA PHE A 171 7.10 -16.42 11.68
C PHE A 171 8.33 -17.34 11.73
N PHE A 172 8.52 -18.18 10.71
CA PHE A 172 9.73 -18.97 10.58
C PHE A 172 10.98 -18.11 10.55
N HIS A 173 11.00 -16.92 9.92
CA HIS A 173 12.22 -16.13 9.80
C HIS A 173 12.63 -15.44 11.12
N PHE A 174 11.66 -14.98 11.91
CA PHE A 174 11.93 -14.36 13.22
C PHE A 174 12.30 -15.40 14.27
N PHE A 175 11.60 -16.53 14.32
CA PHE A 175 12.04 -17.66 15.15
C PHE A 175 13.34 -18.30 14.62
N TYR A 176 13.62 -18.24 13.32
CA TYR A 176 14.91 -18.64 12.77
C TYR A 176 16.04 -17.82 13.36
N LEU A 177 15.86 -16.51 13.58
CA LEU A 177 16.90 -15.69 14.20
C LEU A 177 17.18 -16.13 15.63
N ASP A 178 16.14 -16.38 16.44
CA ASP A 178 16.31 -16.91 17.81
C ASP A 178 16.88 -18.33 17.82
N MET A 179 16.49 -19.18 16.86
CA MET A 179 16.94 -20.58 16.77
C MET A 179 18.34 -20.72 16.12
N PHE A 180 18.71 -19.81 15.21
CA PHE A 180 20.06 -19.72 14.65
C PHE A 180 21.04 -19.21 15.70
N LEU A 181 20.58 -18.35 16.62
CA LEU A 181 21.33 -17.98 17.82
C LEU A 181 21.46 -19.15 18.81
N SER A 182 20.53 -20.11 18.83
CA SER A 182 20.59 -21.28 19.73
C SER A 182 21.43 -22.45 19.20
N ASN A 183 21.96 -22.39 17.97
CA ASN A 183 22.82 -23.42 17.36
C ASN A 183 22.16 -24.82 17.22
N GLU A 184 20.84 -24.92 17.37
CA GLU A 184 20.11 -26.17 17.13
C GLU A 184 19.92 -26.39 15.63
N LYS A 185 20.30 -27.58 15.14
CA LYS A 185 20.10 -27.96 13.75
C LYS A 185 18.62 -27.91 13.41
N TYR A 186 18.29 -27.26 12.30
CA TYR A 186 16.95 -27.28 11.71
C TYR A 186 16.58 -28.73 11.36
N ASP A 187 15.68 -29.30 12.14
CA ASP A 187 15.08 -30.60 11.90
C ASP A 187 13.64 -30.39 11.41
N ASP A 188 13.19 -31.23 10.47
CA ASP A 188 11.86 -31.13 9.84
C ASP A 188 10.72 -31.23 10.89
N THR A 189 11.02 -31.78 12.07
CA THR A 189 10.15 -31.84 13.25
C THR A 189 9.61 -30.47 13.70
N ASN A 190 10.33 -29.37 13.44
CA ASN A 190 9.87 -28.02 13.84
C ASN A 190 8.71 -27.50 13.00
N SER A 191 8.60 -27.90 11.73
CA SER A 191 7.48 -27.54 10.87
C SER A 191 6.19 -28.14 11.42
N ASP A 192 6.20 -29.43 11.75
CA ASP A 192 5.04 -30.15 12.27
C ASP A 192 4.53 -29.57 13.60
N ILE A 193 5.45 -29.14 14.48
CA ILE A 193 5.10 -28.48 15.74
C ILE A 193 4.35 -27.16 15.50
N LEU A 194 4.83 -26.34 14.56
CA LEU A 194 4.22 -25.05 14.24
C LEU A 194 2.86 -25.22 13.56
N GLN A 195 2.74 -26.18 12.65
CA GLN A 195 1.48 -26.56 12.03
C GLN A 195 0.46 -26.98 13.09
N LYS A 196 0.87 -27.87 13.99
CA LYS A 196 0.04 -28.33 15.10
C LYS A 196 -0.41 -27.17 15.99
N ARG A 197 0.48 -26.24 16.33
CA ARG A 197 0.12 -25.04 17.10
C ARG A 197 -0.89 -24.15 16.38
N CYS A 198 -0.75 -23.97 15.07
CA CYS A 198 -1.72 -23.21 14.28
C CYS A 198 -3.10 -23.87 14.29
N ILE A 199 -3.15 -25.19 14.09
CA ILE A 199 -4.38 -26.00 14.13
C ILE A 199 -5.02 -25.96 15.52
N ASP A 200 -4.21 -26.06 16.58
CA ASP A 200 -4.66 -26.05 17.97
C ASP A 200 -5.20 -24.67 18.38
N PHE A 201 -4.57 -23.59 17.90
CA PHE A 201 -4.99 -22.21 18.17
C PHE A 201 -6.26 -21.79 17.40
N ALA A 202 -6.42 -22.24 16.16
CA ALA A 202 -7.53 -21.83 15.31
C ALA A 202 -8.88 -22.38 15.81
N ASN A 203 -9.94 -21.55 15.84
CA ASN A 203 -11.30 -22.02 16.12
C ASN A 203 -11.81 -22.91 14.97
N CYS A 204 -11.47 -22.57 13.73
CA CYS A 204 -11.81 -23.35 12.55
C CYS A 204 -10.58 -23.55 11.65
N VAL A 205 -10.41 -24.77 11.14
CA VAL A 205 -9.31 -25.16 10.26
C VAL A 205 -9.89 -25.76 8.99
N SER A 206 -9.59 -25.15 7.85
CA SER A 206 -9.95 -25.66 6.53
C SER A 206 -8.71 -26.13 5.77
N GLU A 207 -8.82 -27.30 5.16
CA GLU A 207 -7.86 -27.88 4.24
C GLU A 207 -8.40 -27.77 2.81
N LEU A 208 -7.60 -27.21 1.91
CA LEU A 208 -7.99 -26.94 0.53
C LEU A 208 -6.74 -26.74 -0.35
N THR A 209 -6.91 -26.73 -1.66
CA THR A 209 -5.84 -26.34 -2.59
C THR A 209 -5.84 -24.83 -2.83
N SER A 210 -4.73 -24.29 -3.32
CA SER A 210 -4.65 -22.88 -3.72
C SER A 210 -5.71 -22.52 -4.77
N GLU A 211 -5.95 -23.41 -5.76
CA GLU A 211 -6.97 -23.21 -6.79
C GLU A 211 -8.39 -23.27 -6.22
N ALA A 212 -8.64 -24.16 -5.26
CA ALA A 212 -9.93 -24.22 -4.57
C ALA A 212 -10.20 -22.92 -3.81
N PHE A 213 -9.21 -22.35 -3.12
CA PHE A 213 -9.37 -21.07 -2.43
C PHE A 213 -9.61 -19.91 -3.38
N ARG A 214 -8.89 -19.84 -4.50
CA ARG A 214 -9.10 -18.81 -5.54
C ARG A 214 -10.51 -18.89 -6.10
N SER A 215 -10.96 -20.11 -6.39
CA SER A 215 -12.33 -20.38 -6.82
C SER A 215 -13.34 -19.97 -5.73
N LEU A 216 -13.06 -20.25 -4.46
CA LEU A 216 -13.92 -19.91 -3.33
C LEU A 216 -14.07 -18.40 -3.13
N ILE A 217 -13.01 -17.62 -3.33
CA ILE A 217 -13.05 -16.14 -3.26
C ILE A 217 -13.86 -15.55 -4.42
N ALA A 218 -13.76 -16.14 -5.61
CA ALA A 218 -14.46 -15.70 -6.81
C ALA A 218 -15.92 -16.21 -6.91
N ALA A 219 -16.22 -17.33 -6.22
CA ALA A 219 -17.47 -18.05 -6.26
C ALA A 219 -18.66 -17.24 -5.74
N ASP A 220 -19.87 -17.56 -6.20
CA ASP A 220 -21.12 -17.19 -5.54
C ASP A 220 -21.41 -18.12 -4.34
N ALA A 221 -22.45 -17.81 -3.56
CA ALA A 221 -22.78 -18.57 -2.33
C ALA A 221 -23.00 -20.06 -2.61
N ILE A 222 -23.63 -20.38 -3.75
CA ILE A 222 -23.98 -21.73 -4.17
C ILE A 222 -22.71 -22.53 -4.52
N THR A 223 -21.83 -21.94 -5.33
CA THR A 223 -20.56 -22.56 -5.71
C THR A 223 -19.71 -22.81 -4.47
N GLY A 224 -19.66 -21.87 -3.53
CA GLY A 224 -18.97 -22.06 -2.25
C GLY A 224 -19.50 -23.25 -1.46
N ALA A 225 -20.83 -23.41 -1.37
CA ALA A 225 -21.46 -24.57 -0.71
C ALA A 225 -21.10 -25.90 -1.41
N LEU A 226 -21.10 -25.91 -2.75
CA LEU A 226 -20.77 -27.09 -3.55
C LEU A 226 -19.32 -27.56 -3.34
N MET A 227 -18.39 -26.64 -3.10
CA MET A 227 -16.99 -26.98 -2.82
C MET A 227 -16.82 -27.78 -1.53
N TYR A 228 -17.69 -27.59 -0.53
CA TYR A 228 -17.72 -28.43 0.67
C TYR A 228 -18.28 -29.82 0.36
N SER A 229 -19.41 -29.89 -0.36
CA SER A 229 -20.05 -31.19 -0.66
C SER A 229 -19.21 -32.06 -1.58
N THR A 230 -18.41 -31.46 -2.46
CA THR A 230 -17.49 -32.17 -3.37
C THR A 230 -16.15 -32.53 -2.72
N GLY A 231 -15.90 -32.07 -1.48
CA GLY A 231 -14.66 -32.33 -0.75
C GLY A 231 -13.46 -31.50 -1.22
N GLN A 232 -13.67 -30.49 -2.07
CA GLN A 232 -12.60 -29.55 -2.47
C GLN A 232 -12.14 -28.66 -1.30
N VAL A 233 -13.03 -28.40 -0.35
CA VAL A 233 -12.72 -27.76 0.93
C VAL A 233 -13.14 -28.70 2.05
N LYS A 234 -12.18 -29.14 2.85
CA LYS A 234 -12.39 -30.05 3.98
C LYS A 234 -12.19 -29.31 5.28
N ILE A 235 -13.18 -29.32 6.17
CA ILE A 235 -13.03 -28.75 7.51
C ILE A 235 -12.41 -29.82 8.42
N ILE A 236 -11.22 -29.54 8.95
CA ILE A 236 -10.52 -30.43 9.90
C ILE A 236 -11.00 -30.16 11.33
N LYS A 237 -11.25 -28.90 11.66
CA LYS A 237 -11.64 -28.44 13.00
C LYS A 237 -12.69 -27.33 12.89
N GLY A 238 -13.65 -27.33 13.80
CA GLY A 238 -14.79 -26.39 13.78
C GLY A 238 -15.95 -26.91 12.93
N SER A 239 -16.97 -26.07 12.71
CA SER A 239 -18.12 -26.43 11.89
C SER A 239 -18.08 -25.79 10.50
N VAL A 240 -18.73 -26.43 9.52
CA VAL A 240 -18.96 -25.82 8.20
C VAL A 240 -19.76 -24.52 8.32
N PHE A 241 -20.64 -24.42 9.33
CA PHE A 241 -21.41 -23.22 9.60
C PHE A 241 -20.51 -22.04 10.00
N ASP A 242 -19.53 -22.25 10.89
CA ASP A 242 -18.58 -21.22 11.31
C ASP A 242 -17.80 -20.65 10.11
N PHE A 243 -17.36 -21.53 9.22
CA PHE A 243 -16.67 -21.13 8.00
C PHE A 243 -17.62 -20.45 7.00
N SER A 244 -18.85 -20.95 6.84
CA SER A 244 -19.81 -20.35 5.91
C SER A 244 -20.21 -18.92 6.34
N SER A 245 -20.35 -18.71 7.65
CA SER A 245 -20.63 -17.40 8.26
C SER A 245 -19.49 -16.43 8.01
N PHE A 246 -18.24 -16.91 8.00
CA PHE A 246 -17.06 -16.10 7.72
C PHE A 246 -17.15 -15.34 6.39
N ARG A 247 -17.70 -15.98 5.35
CA ARG A 247 -17.91 -15.30 4.07
C ARG A 247 -18.86 -14.10 4.18
N GLY A 248 -19.88 -14.21 5.01
CA GLY A 248 -20.83 -13.11 5.28
C GLY A 248 -20.15 -11.86 5.85
N TYR A 249 -18.98 -12.04 6.48
CA TYR A 249 -18.23 -10.98 7.13
C TYR A 249 -17.43 -10.12 6.15
N PHE A 250 -17.25 -10.57 4.90
CA PHE A 250 -16.56 -9.79 3.87
C PHE A 250 -17.54 -9.18 2.88
N GLN A 251 -17.16 -8.03 2.33
CA GLN A 251 -17.89 -7.42 1.23
C GLN A 251 -17.77 -8.30 -0.03
N ALA A 252 -18.91 -8.72 -0.59
CA ALA A 252 -18.99 -9.66 -1.71
C ALA A 252 -18.39 -9.11 -3.01
N HIS A 253 -18.42 -7.79 -3.19
CA HIS A 253 -17.85 -7.11 -4.35
C HIS A 253 -16.55 -6.42 -3.96
N ILE A 254 -15.54 -6.56 -4.83
CA ILE A 254 -14.43 -5.62 -4.86
C ILE A 254 -15.01 -4.35 -5.50
N PRO A 255 -15.20 -3.24 -4.77
CA PRO A 255 -15.33 -1.96 -5.46
C PRO A 255 -13.98 -1.70 -6.14
N TYR A 256 -13.90 -1.96 -7.44
CA TYR A 256 -12.80 -1.45 -8.27
C TYR A 256 -12.97 0.06 -8.40
N LYS A 257 -12.72 0.78 -7.31
CA LYS A 257 -12.55 2.25 -7.33
C LYS A 257 -11.08 2.66 -7.27
N LEU A 258 -10.17 1.69 -7.18
CA LEU A 258 -8.73 1.92 -7.25
C LEU A 258 -8.16 1.46 -8.60
N ALA A 259 -7.66 2.45 -9.34
CA ALA A 259 -6.55 2.33 -10.29
C ALA A 259 -6.80 1.85 -11.74
N LYS A 260 -7.95 2.12 -12.39
CA LYS A 260 -8.02 1.98 -13.87
C LYS A 260 -7.66 3.26 -14.65
N ASN A 261 -7.67 4.44 -14.03
CA ASN A 261 -7.45 5.71 -14.76
C ASN A 261 -6.07 6.38 -14.59
N GLN A 262 -5.08 5.76 -13.94
CA GLN A 262 -3.73 6.37 -13.84
C GLN A 262 -2.52 5.46 -14.13
N CYS A 263 -2.66 4.14 -14.28
CA CYS A 263 -1.46 3.28 -14.30
C CYS A 263 -1.28 2.36 -15.52
N LEU A 264 -2.31 1.96 -16.27
CA LEU A 264 -2.10 0.90 -17.26
C LEU A 264 -1.42 1.35 -18.57
N SER A 265 -1.50 2.63 -18.96
CA SER A 265 -0.76 3.13 -20.14
C SER A 265 0.68 3.58 -19.83
N GLN A 266 1.02 3.85 -18.56
CA GLN A 266 2.39 4.20 -18.15
C GLN A 266 3.18 2.97 -17.64
N ILE A 267 2.53 2.00 -17.00
CA ILE A 267 3.22 0.78 -16.52
C ILE A 267 3.67 -0.10 -17.69
N CYS A 268 2.93 -0.18 -18.80
CA CYS A 268 3.38 -0.94 -19.97
C CYS A 268 4.55 -0.30 -20.74
N ILE A 269 4.84 0.99 -20.53
CA ILE A 269 6.03 1.66 -21.12
C ILE A 269 7.19 1.69 -20.12
N CYS A 270 6.93 1.56 -18.82
CA CYS A 270 7.98 1.52 -17.78
C CYS A 270 8.53 0.11 -17.46
N PHE A 271 7.87 -0.98 -17.86
CA PHE A 271 8.36 -2.35 -17.54
C PHE A 271 9.38 -2.94 -18.50
N SER A 272 9.72 -2.26 -19.60
CA SER A 272 10.80 -2.69 -20.50
C SER A 272 12.19 -2.17 -20.11
N PHE A 273 12.30 -1.40 -19.02
CA PHE A 273 13.56 -0.89 -18.48
C PHE A 273 13.58 -1.03 -16.96
N ASN A 274 13.84 -2.21 -16.39
CA ASN A 274 14.33 -2.28 -15.00
C ASN A 274 14.92 -3.60 -14.49
N SER A 275 15.17 -4.61 -15.34
CA SER A 275 15.98 -5.75 -14.89
C SER A 275 17.41 -5.30 -14.57
N VAL A 276 18.03 -4.51 -15.45
CA VAL A 276 19.42 -4.03 -15.29
C VAL A 276 19.60 -3.15 -14.04
N PHE A 277 18.64 -2.29 -13.71
CA PHE A 277 18.74 -1.40 -12.55
C PHE A 277 18.59 -2.14 -11.22
N VAL A 278 17.70 -3.14 -11.15
CA VAL A 278 17.57 -4.01 -9.97
C VAL A 278 18.83 -4.84 -9.78
N TYR A 279 19.43 -5.38 -10.86
CA TYR A 279 20.70 -6.09 -10.76
C TYR A 279 21.86 -5.18 -10.31
N LEU A 280 21.89 -3.91 -10.75
CA LEU A 280 22.87 -2.92 -10.29
C LEU A 280 22.68 -2.59 -8.80
N LEU A 281 21.45 -2.38 -8.34
CA LEU A 281 21.17 -2.12 -6.92
C LEU A 281 21.54 -3.32 -6.04
N CYS A 282 21.21 -4.55 -6.45
CA CYS A 282 21.62 -5.75 -5.75
C CYS A 282 23.15 -5.89 -5.75
N PHE A 283 23.83 -5.64 -6.88
CA PHE A 283 25.29 -5.69 -6.95
C PHE A 283 25.95 -4.70 -5.98
N TRP A 284 25.48 -3.45 -5.94
CA TRP A 284 26.00 -2.44 -5.01
C TRP A 284 25.70 -2.80 -3.54
N PHE A 285 24.53 -3.36 -3.25
CA PHE A 285 24.19 -3.83 -1.91
C PHE A 285 25.14 -4.94 -1.44
N PHE A 286 25.37 -5.97 -2.27
CA PHE A 286 26.31 -7.04 -1.95
C PHE A 286 27.77 -6.58 -1.87
N LEU A 287 28.17 -5.61 -2.69
CA LEU A 287 29.50 -5.01 -2.62
C LEU A 287 29.71 -4.26 -1.30
N ILE A 288 28.72 -3.45 -0.88
CA ILE A 288 28.75 -2.72 0.40
C ILE A 288 28.77 -3.71 1.57
N LEU A 289 27.91 -4.73 1.54
CA LEU A 289 27.87 -5.76 2.57
C LEU A 289 29.20 -6.52 2.66
N GLY A 290 29.80 -6.87 1.51
CA GLY A 290 31.11 -7.50 1.44
C GLY A 290 32.22 -6.62 2.01
N LEU A 291 32.22 -5.32 1.71
CA LEU A 291 33.18 -4.37 2.28
C LEU A 291 33.01 -4.19 3.78
N ILE A 292 31.77 -4.21 4.29
CA ILE A 292 31.48 -4.17 5.72
C ILE A 292 32.02 -5.43 6.40
N VAL A 293 31.75 -6.61 5.85
CA VAL A 293 32.24 -7.89 6.41
C VAL A 293 33.76 -7.95 6.39
N VAL A 294 34.41 -7.56 5.29
CA VAL A 294 35.88 -7.50 5.19
C VAL A 294 36.44 -6.46 6.17
N GLY A 295 35.76 -5.33 6.36
CA GLY A 295 36.10 -4.32 7.35
C GLY A 295 36.05 -4.86 8.78
N PHE A 296 34.98 -5.56 9.14
CA PHE A 296 34.86 -6.20 10.45
C PHE A 296 35.89 -7.33 10.62
N LEU A 297 36.17 -8.13 9.58
CA LEU A 297 37.16 -9.19 9.63
C LEU A 297 38.58 -8.62 9.79
N THR A 298 38.90 -7.54 9.10
CA THR A 298 40.20 -6.87 9.23
C THR A 298 40.34 -6.21 10.59
N VAL A 299 39.30 -5.55 11.12
CA VAL A 299 39.30 -5.00 12.50
C VAL A 299 39.46 -6.13 13.52
N TYR A 300 38.78 -7.26 13.34
CA TYR A 300 38.86 -8.41 14.23
C TYR A 300 40.26 -9.05 14.22
N ILE A 301 40.85 -9.20 13.03
CA ILE A 301 42.23 -9.71 12.88
C ILE A 301 43.24 -8.72 13.48
N PHE A 302 43.06 -7.40 13.29
CA PHE A 302 43.95 -6.38 13.83
C PHE A 302 43.83 -6.19 15.35
N GLN A 303 42.64 -6.33 15.92
CA GLN A 303 42.42 -6.28 17.38
C GLN A 303 43.16 -7.39 18.12
N ARG A 304 43.49 -8.50 17.45
CA ARG A 304 44.24 -9.60 18.05
C ARG A 304 45.70 -9.22 18.36
N ASP A 305 46.27 -8.22 17.68
CA ASP A 305 47.68 -7.82 17.80
C ASP A 305 47.92 -6.35 18.16
N CYS A 306 46.89 -5.50 18.28
CA CYS A 306 47.05 -4.07 18.62
C CYS A 306 45.91 -3.53 19.52
N ARG A 307 46.26 -2.66 20.49
CA ARG A 307 45.27 -1.87 21.25
C ARG A 307 44.76 -0.72 20.39
N LEU A 308 43.45 -0.70 20.16
CA LEU A 308 42.73 0.36 19.45
C LEU A 308 42.07 1.29 20.48
N GLU A 309 42.37 2.59 20.43
CA GLU A 309 41.61 3.62 21.16
C GLU A 309 40.83 4.47 20.16
N ILE A 310 39.51 4.58 20.37
CA ILE A 310 38.60 5.41 19.59
C ILE A 310 38.17 6.58 20.49
N SER A 311 38.47 7.82 20.09
CA SER A 311 37.97 9.02 20.77
C SER A 311 36.97 9.74 19.87
N LEU A 312 35.78 10.01 20.38
CA LEU A 312 34.73 10.79 19.72
C LEU A 312 34.67 12.19 20.34
N HIS A 313 34.77 13.23 19.52
CA HIS A 313 34.55 14.61 19.96
C HIS A 313 33.24 15.17 19.36
N ASN A 314 32.42 15.79 20.22
CA ASN A 314 31.13 16.36 19.87
C ASN A 314 31.28 17.69 19.12
N SER A 315 31.07 17.67 17.81
CA SER A 315 30.56 18.78 17.00
C SER A 315 29.98 18.22 15.69
N ILE A 316 29.14 18.99 14.96
CA ILE A 316 28.22 18.57 13.87
C ILE A 316 28.96 18.17 12.55
N SER A 317 30.11 17.53 12.70
CA SER A 317 30.93 17.00 11.62
C SER A 317 31.61 15.74 12.15
N PHE A 318 31.30 14.58 11.56
CA PHE A 318 31.91 13.32 11.94
C PHE A 318 33.36 13.26 11.46
N TYR A 319 34.29 13.39 12.40
CA TYR A 319 35.71 13.10 12.18
C TYR A 319 36.03 11.75 12.84
N ALA A 320 36.41 10.76 12.05
CA ALA A 320 37.03 9.54 12.56
C ALA A 320 38.54 9.65 12.35
N SER A 321 39.31 9.74 13.44
CA SER A 321 40.77 9.65 13.38
C SER A 321 41.22 8.30 13.90
N VAL A 322 41.92 7.53 13.07
CA VAL A 322 42.54 6.26 13.49
C VAL A 322 44.03 6.52 13.72
N THR A 323 44.50 6.31 14.95
CA THR A 323 45.92 6.41 15.28
C THR A 323 46.47 5.00 15.49
N ILE A 324 47.48 4.62 14.70
CA ILE A 324 48.11 3.30 14.76
C ILE A 324 49.49 3.45 15.38
N PHE A 325 49.77 2.68 16.44
CA PHE A 325 51.10 2.59 17.05
C PHE A 325 51.72 1.23 16.72
N THR A 326 52.90 1.24 16.11
CA THR A 326 53.68 0.02 15.85
C THR A 326 54.91 -0.01 16.76
N SER A 327 55.17 -1.15 17.41
CA SER A 327 56.12 -1.25 18.53
C SER A 327 57.59 -1.37 18.13
N LYS A 328 57.92 -1.39 16.84
CA LYS A 328 59.30 -1.52 16.37
C LYS A 328 59.56 -0.59 15.18
N VAL A 329 60.52 0.32 15.37
CA VAL A 329 61.10 1.30 14.42
C VAL A 329 60.44 2.69 14.41
N LYS A 330 61.30 3.72 14.54
CA LYS A 330 61.07 5.17 14.61
C LYS A 330 59.67 5.66 14.23
N TYR A 331 59.03 6.28 15.21
CA TYR A 331 57.69 6.87 15.16
C TYR A 331 57.43 7.68 13.88
N LYS A 332 56.52 7.18 13.03
CA LYS A 332 55.85 8.00 12.02
C LYS A 332 54.37 8.02 12.32
N ARG A 333 53.86 9.21 12.65
CA ARG A 333 52.44 9.45 12.89
C ARG A 333 51.75 9.54 11.53
N LEU A 334 51.04 8.47 11.14
CA LEU A 334 50.14 8.54 9.99
C LEU A 334 48.77 9.03 10.49
N THR A 335 48.36 10.23 10.06
CA THR A 335 47.02 10.74 10.32
C THR A 335 46.26 10.74 9.01
N VAL A 336 45.23 9.92 8.91
CA VAL A 336 44.32 9.90 7.76
C VAL A 336 43.05 10.62 8.17
N SER A 337 42.82 11.79 7.58
CA SER A 337 41.60 12.57 7.80
C SER A 337 40.73 12.49 6.55
N ILE A 338 39.53 11.96 6.69
CA ILE A 338 38.52 11.92 5.62
C ILE A 338 37.48 12.98 5.97
N ALA A 339 37.36 14.00 5.11
CA ALA A 339 36.36 15.04 5.26
C ALA A 339 35.28 14.88 4.19
N PHE A 340 34.02 14.89 4.60
CA PHE A 340 32.87 14.90 3.69
C PHE A 340 32.31 16.32 3.64
N GLU A 341 32.52 17.03 2.54
CA GLU A 341 31.97 18.36 2.34
C GLU A 341 30.65 18.24 1.56
N ARG A 342 29.53 18.62 2.17
CA ARG A 342 28.21 18.59 1.54
C ARG A 342 27.93 19.97 0.95
N LYS A 343 28.24 20.19 -0.33
CA LYS A 343 27.82 21.41 -1.03
C LYS A 343 26.34 21.34 -1.43
N TYR A 344 25.55 22.29 -0.93
CA TYR A 344 24.24 22.60 -1.51
C TYR A 344 24.47 23.49 -2.74
N GLU A 345 24.16 22.99 -3.94
CA GLU A 345 24.13 23.79 -5.18
C GLU A 345 22.69 24.09 -5.59
N GLU A 346 22.36 25.39 -5.70
CA GLU A 346 21.17 25.86 -6.42
C GLU A 346 21.36 25.68 -7.93
N LYS A 347 20.27 25.30 -8.60
CA LYS A 347 20.20 24.87 -10.00
C LYS A 347 20.78 25.89 -11.00
N LYS A 348 21.73 25.45 -11.84
CA LYS A 348 21.82 25.71 -13.30
C LYS A 348 22.76 24.67 -13.97
N LYS A 349 22.33 24.07 -15.09
CA LYS A 349 23.05 23.04 -15.90
C LYS A 349 24.00 23.69 -16.93
N PRO A 350 24.96 22.96 -17.60
CA PRO A 350 25.54 21.63 -17.32
C PRO A 350 27.09 21.51 -17.42
N HIS A 351 27.57 20.32 -17.01
CA HIS A 351 28.87 19.62 -17.17
C HIS A 351 29.84 19.58 -15.96
N PRO A 352 30.04 18.40 -15.33
CA PRO A 352 31.17 18.19 -14.44
C PRO A 352 32.35 17.52 -15.19
N LYS A 353 33.51 18.19 -15.18
CA LYS A 353 34.83 17.53 -15.30
C LYS A 353 35.33 17.26 -13.89
N ILE A 354 35.70 16.02 -13.59
CA ILE A 354 36.35 15.65 -12.33
C ILE A 354 37.79 16.20 -12.36
N LYS A 355 38.19 16.96 -11.35
CA LYS A 355 39.59 17.37 -11.11
C LYS A 355 40.02 17.00 -9.69
N ASN A 356 41.06 16.17 -9.64
CA ASN A 356 42.06 15.96 -8.59
C ASN A 356 41.64 15.40 -7.21
N ILE A 357 42.27 14.28 -6.86
CA ILE A 357 42.48 13.79 -5.49
C ILE A 357 43.85 14.32 -5.04
N PHE A 358 43.93 14.98 -3.88
CA PHE A 358 45.21 15.40 -3.30
C PHE A 358 45.63 14.43 -2.19
N LEU A 359 46.74 13.72 -2.40
CA LEU A 359 47.51 13.05 -1.36
C LEU A 359 48.63 13.99 -0.94
N LYS A 360 48.62 14.48 0.30
CA LYS A 360 49.70 15.30 0.84
C LYS A 360 50.53 14.45 1.80
N TRP A 361 51.75 14.12 1.38
CA TRP A 361 52.75 13.53 2.25
C TRP A 361 53.46 14.65 3.00
N LYS A 362 53.52 14.55 4.32
CA LYS A 362 54.46 15.34 5.13
C LYS A 362 55.45 14.34 5.71
N ILE A 363 56.71 14.44 5.28
CA ILE A 363 57.81 13.57 5.73
C ILE A 363 58.18 13.94 7.16
#